data_AF-A0A814H847-F1
#
_entry.id   AF-A0A814H847-F1
#
_cell.length_a   1.000
_cell.length_b   1.000
_cell.length_c   1.000
_cell.angle_alpha   90.00
_cell.angle_beta   90.00
_cell.angle_gamma   90.00
#
_symmetry.space_group_name_H-M   'P 1'
#
loop_
_entity.id
_entity.type
_entity.pdbx_description
1 polymer ?
#
loop_
_entity_poly.entity_id
_entity_poly.type
_entity_poly.pdbx_seq_one_letter_code
_entity_poly.pdbx_strand_id
1 'polypeptide(L)'
;MARRIHVDQILDSCAMHCPDLQRLEIQWDSETVRYSENSSKFIDHLRIKCPKLLSFVLPDGPYYEGTKSNFERAERSTVVRTTNMYKTSIISALHFYNELRFN
;
A
#
# COMPACT_ATOMS: atom_id res chain seq x y z
N MET A 1 -14.89 -17.54 12.08
CA MET A 1 -14.87 -17.18 10.65
C MET A 1 -13.90 -16.02 10.46
N ALA A 2 -12.72 -16.26 9.89
CA ALA A 2 -11.80 -15.17 9.57
C ALA A 2 -12.31 -14.46 8.30
N ARG A 3 -12.69 -13.18 8.43
CA ARG A 3 -12.96 -12.31 7.28
C ARG A 3 -11.64 -12.11 6.55
N ARG A 4 -11.50 -12.72 5.37
CA ARG A 4 -10.33 -12.56 4.50
C ARG A 4 -10.40 -11.16 3.90
N ILE A 5 -9.44 -10.32 4.22
CA ILE A 5 -9.35 -8.97 3.68
C ILE A 5 -8.54 -9.04 2.38
N HIS A 6 -9.05 -8.40 1.32
CA HIS A 6 -8.31 -8.28 0.08
C HIS A 6 -7.53 -6.96 0.07
N VAL A 7 -6.20 -7.02 -0.08
CA VAL A 7 -5.37 -5.80 -0.14
C VAL A 7 -5.83 -4.85 -1.24
N ASP A 8 -6.38 -5.39 -2.33
CA ASP A 8 -6.97 -4.64 -3.43
C ASP A 8 -8.09 -3.69 -2.99
N GLN A 9 -8.93 -4.12 -2.04
CA GLN A 9 -10.01 -3.27 -1.50
C GLN A 9 -9.45 -2.12 -0.66
N ILE A 10 -8.32 -2.35 0.04
CA ILE A 10 -7.61 -1.30 0.76
C ILE A 10 -7.05 -0.29 -0.24
N LEU A 11 -6.40 -0.75 -1.32
CA LEU A 11 -5.87 0.13 -2.35
C LEU A 11 -6.96 0.96 -3.01
N ASP A 12 -8.09 0.33 -3.34
CA ASP A 12 -9.23 1.01 -3.96
C ASP A 12 -9.80 2.09 -3.03
N SER A 13 -9.97 1.77 -1.74
CA SER A 13 -10.42 2.72 -0.73
C SER A 13 -9.45 3.90 -0.59
N CYS A 14 -8.14 3.65 -0.55
CA CYS A 14 -7.13 4.71 -0.53
C CYS A 14 -7.21 5.57 -1.80
N ALA A 15 -7.36 4.96 -2.97
CA ALA A 15 -7.49 5.65 -4.25
C ALA A 15 -8.73 6.57 -4.29
N MET A 16 -9.87 6.10 -3.78
CA MET A 16 -11.13 6.84 -3.79
C MET A 16 -11.17 7.99 -2.79
N HIS A 17 -10.56 7.81 -1.62
CA HIS A 17 -10.75 8.74 -0.49
C HIS A 17 -9.51 9.60 -0.19
N CYS A 18 -8.35 9.28 -0.73
CA CYS A 18 -7.09 9.97 -0.45
C CYS A 18 -6.39 10.45 -1.74
N PRO A 19 -6.93 11.44 -2.48
CA PRO A 19 -6.32 11.93 -3.72
C PRO A 19 -4.93 12.56 -3.50
N ASP A 20 -4.67 13.11 -2.31
CA ASP A 20 -3.40 13.72 -1.92
C ASP A 20 -2.43 12.74 -1.25
N LEU A 21 -2.70 11.43 -1.32
CA LEU A 21 -1.86 10.40 -0.71
C LEU A 21 -0.43 10.47 -1.28
N GLN A 22 0.54 10.74 -0.41
CA GLN A 22 1.95 10.83 -0.79
C GLN A 22 2.76 9.59 -0.40
N ARG A 23 2.36 8.90 0.66
CA ARG A 23 3.06 7.71 1.16
C ARG A 23 2.03 6.69 1.62
N LEU A 24 2.20 5.47 1.14
CA LEU A 24 1.41 4.33 1.56
C LEU A 24 2.36 3.20 1.91
N GLU A 25 2.21 2.64 3.10
CA GLU A 25 2.90 1.43 3.52
C GLU A 25 1.83 0.45 3.98
N ILE A 26 1.85 -0.75 3.41
CA ILE A 26 0.92 -1.79 3.79
C ILE A 26 1.75 -3.02 4.11
N GLN A 27 1.54 -3.57 5.30
CA GLN A 27 2.07 -4.86 5.71
C GLN A 27 0.91 -5.78 6.03
N TRP A 28 1.08 -7.05 5.70
CA TRP A 28 0.13 -8.09 6.05
C TRP A 28 0.85 -9.42 6.21
N ASP A 29 0.27 -10.30 7.03
CA ASP A 29 0.67 -11.68 7.05
C ASP A 29 -0.03 -12.45 5.90
N SER A 30 0.64 -13.48 5.40
CA SER A 30 0.14 -14.31 4.31
C SER A 30 -0.98 -15.27 4.74
N GLU A 31 -1.47 -15.22 5.97
CA GLU A 31 -2.59 -16.02 6.47
C GLU A 31 -3.91 -15.24 6.43
N THR A 32 -3.88 -13.94 6.72
CA THR A 32 -5.06 -13.08 6.90
C THR A 32 -5.43 -12.27 5.68
N VAL A 33 -4.46 -11.92 4.83
CA VAL A 33 -4.68 -11.06 3.66
C VAL A 33 -4.38 -11.80 2.35
N ARG A 34 -5.23 -11.57 1.35
CA ARG A 34 -5.11 -12.12 0.00
C ARG A 34 -5.11 -10.98 -1.01
N TYR A 35 -4.62 -11.24 -2.20
CA TYR A 35 -4.79 -10.37 -3.36
C TYR A 35 -5.51 -11.14 -4.46
N SER A 36 -6.22 -10.43 -5.34
CA SER A 36 -6.97 -11.06 -6.44
C SER A 36 -6.09 -11.27 -7.68
N GLU A 37 -6.49 -12.16 -8.58
CA GLU A 37 -5.85 -12.25 -9.90
C GLU A 37 -6.00 -10.96 -10.73
N ASN A 38 -6.97 -10.11 -10.37
CA ASN A 38 -7.26 -8.83 -11.02
C ASN A 38 -6.58 -7.63 -10.33
N SER A 39 -5.61 -7.86 -9.44
CA SER A 39 -4.90 -6.83 -8.66
C SER A 39 -4.38 -5.66 -9.50
N SER A 40 -3.94 -5.93 -10.74
CA SER A 40 -3.41 -4.93 -11.66
C SER A 40 -4.34 -3.73 -11.84
N LYS A 41 -5.67 -3.95 -11.90
CA LYS A 41 -6.65 -2.87 -12.07
C LYS A 41 -6.68 -1.93 -10.86
N PHE A 42 -6.56 -2.48 -9.66
CA PHE A 42 -6.57 -1.71 -8.41
C PHE A 42 -5.27 -0.93 -8.23
N ILE A 43 -4.14 -1.53 -8.62
CA ILE A 43 -2.83 -0.86 -8.65
C ILE A 43 -2.84 0.31 -9.63
N ASP A 44 -3.39 0.11 -10.84
CA ASP A 44 -3.58 1.19 -11.81
C ASP A 44 -4.49 2.29 -11.26
N HIS A 45 -5.57 1.91 -10.59
CA HIS A 45 -6.52 2.86 -10.00
C HIS A 45 -5.85 3.74 -8.94
N LEU A 46 -5.06 3.15 -8.03
CA LEU A 46 -4.25 3.87 -7.05
C LEU A 46 -3.28 4.85 -7.73
N ARG A 47 -2.54 4.40 -8.76
CA ARG A 47 -1.60 5.27 -9.49
C ARG A 47 -2.29 6.47 -10.14
N ILE A 48 -3.47 6.26 -10.73
CA ILE A 48 -4.24 7.30 -11.45
C ILE A 48 -4.88 8.29 -10.47
N LYS A 49 -5.46 7.80 -9.37
CA LYS A 49 -6.22 8.64 -8.43
C LYS A 49 -5.34 9.33 -7.39
N CYS A 50 -4.16 8.79 -7.10
CA CYS A 50 -3.18 9.38 -6.18
C CYS A 50 -1.95 9.88 -6.97
N PRO A 51 -2.05 10.95 -7.77
CA PRO A 51 -0.94 11.42 -8.60
C PRO A 51 0.25 11.91 -7.78
N LYS A 52 0.02 12.27 -6.50
CA LYS A 52 1.04 12.72 -5.55
C LYS A 52 1.75 11.57 -4.82
N LEU A 53 1.47 10.31 -5.15
CA LEU A 53 2.10 9.17 -4.48
C LEU A 53 3.59 9.09 -4.79
N LEU A 54 4.42 9.32 -3.77
CA LEU A 54 5.89 9.36 -3.84
C LEU A 54 6.54 8.07 -3.32
N SER A 55 5.84 7.32 -2.46
CA SER A 55 6.34 6.09 -1.85
C SER A 55 5.19 5.12 -1.63
N PHE A 56 5.31 3.93 -2.19
CA PHE A 56 4.40 2.82 -1.95
C PHE A 56 5.21 1.60 -1.53
N VAL A 57 5.02 1.20 -0.28
CA VAL A 57 5.86 0.22 0.40
C VAL A 57 5.04 -1.04 0.66
N LEU A 58 5.53 -2.19 0.18
CA LEU A 58 4.86 -3.48 0.25
C LEU A 58 5.80 -4.56 0.81
N PRO A 59 5.28 -5.68 1.36
CA PRO A 59 6.10 -6.82 1.73
C PRO A 59 6.65 -7.51 0.48
N ASP A 60 7.82 -8.14 0.60
CA ASP A 60 8.37 -8.98 -0.46
C ASP A 60 7.37 -10.07 -0.88
N GLY A 61 7.28 -10.32 -2.19
CA GLY A 61 6.47 -11.40 -2.74
C GLY A 61 5.84 -11.05 -4.10
N PRO A 62 5.00 -11.97 -4.64
CA PRO A 62 4.46 -11.82 -5.99
C PRO A 62 3.61 -10.56 -6.19
N TYR A 63 2.92 -10.10 -5.15
CA TYR A 63 2.14 -8.86 -5.21
C TYR A 63 3.02 -7.61 -5.36
N TYR A 64 4.14 -7.56 -4.63
CA TYR A 64 5.13 -6.50 -4.78
C TYR A 64 5.71 -6.51 -6.19
N GLU A 65 6.12 -7.68 -6.71
CA GLU A 65 6.68 -7.78 -8.07
C GLU A 65 5.66 -7.33 -9.14
N GLY A 66 4.40 -7.73 -9.01
CA GLY A 66 3.32 -7.29 -9.89
C GLY A 66 3.09 -5.78 -9.83
N THR A 67 3.10 -5.21 -8.62
CA THR A 67 2.95 -3.77 -8.40
C THR A 67 4.12 -2.97 -8.95
N LYS A 68 5.35 -3.42 -8.70
CA LYS A 68 6.58 -2.81 -9.22
C LYS A 68 6.57 -2.82 -10.74
N SER A 69 6.32 -3.97 -11.36
CA SER A 69 6.23 -4.09 -12.83
C SER A 69 5.15 -3.17 -13.42
N ASN A 70 4.03 -2.97 -12.73
CA ASN A 70 2.98 -2.06 -13.16
C ASN A 70 3.42 -0.58 -13.12
N PHE A 71 4.11 -0.16 -12.06
CA PHE A 71 4.64 1.21 -11.93
C PHE A 71 5.82 1.48 -12.86
N GLU A 72 6.70 0.50 -13.09
CA GLU A 72 7.79 0.61 -14.06
C GLU A 72 7.27 0.79 -15.49
N ARG A 73 6.22 0.03 -15.88
CA ARG A 73 5.53 0.20 -17.16
C ARG A 73 4.91 1.59 -17.35
N ALA A 74 4.61 2.28 -16.24
CA ALA A 74 4.11 3.65 -16.24
C ALA A 74 5.22 4.68 -15.98
N GLU A 75 6.49 4.31 -16.14
CA GLU A 75 7.66 5.18 -15.97
C GLU A 75 7.80 5.77 -14.55
N ARG A 76 7.34 5.05 -13.53
CA ARG A 76 7.37 5.44 -12.10
C ARG A 76 8.17 4.46 -11.22
N SER A 77 9.34 4.05 -11.68
CA SER A 77 10.17 3.00 -11.05
C SER A 77 10.62 3.27 -9.60
N THR A 78 10.63 4.52 -9.13
CA THR A 78 11.12 4.90 -7.79
C THR A 78 10.04 4.92 -6.70
N VAL A 79 8.77 4.77 -7.09
CA VAL A 79 7.62 4.88 -6.19
C VAL A 79 7.44 3.60 -5.37
N VAL A 80 7.54 2.42 -5.99
CA VAL A 80 7.29 1.14 -5.32
C VAL A 80 8.56 0.62 -4.66
N ARG A 81 8.48 0.29 -3.37
CA ARG A 81 9.60 -0.20 -2.56
C ARG A 81 9.17 -1.42 -1.77
N THR A 82 10.14 -2.26 -1.44
CA THR A 82 9.93 -3.38 -0.54
C THR A 82 10.45 -3.08 0.87
N THR A 83 9.89 -3.74 1.89
CA THR A 83 10.51 -3.86 3.21
C THR A 83 10.86 -5.31 3.49
N ASN A 84 12.12 -5.58 3.80
CA ASN A 84 12.44 -6.72 4.65
C ASN A 84 11.64 -6.53 5.95
N MET A 85 10.94 -7.57 6.43
CA MET A 85 10.15 -7.54 7.66
C MET A 85 10.94 -6.94 8.83
N TYR A 86 10.79 -5.64 9.06
CA TYR A 86 11.09 -5.00 10.32
C TYR A 86 9.73 -4.58 10.89
N LYS A 87 9.53 -4.74 12.21
CA LYS A 87 8.41 -4.09 12.90
C LYS A 87 8.49 -2.60 12.56
N THR A 88 7.58 -2.11 11.73
CA THR A 88 7.53 -0.69 11.38
C THR A 88 7.38 0.08 12.68
N SER A 89 8.39 0.87 13.01
CA SER A 89 8.26 1.84 14.08
C SER A 89 7.51 3.03 13.49
N ILE A 90 6.44 3.46 14.14
CA ILE A 90 5.59 4.60 13.75
C ILE A 90 6.31 5.95 13.93
N ILE A 91 7.63 5.99 13.76
CA ILE A 91 8.49 7.16 13.99
C ILE A 91 8.00 8.35 13.17
N SER A 92 7.60 8.11 11.92
CA SER A 92 7.03 9.14 11.06
C SER A 92 5.71 9.70 11.59
N ALA A 93 4.94 8.96 12.39
CA ALA A 93 3.72 9.40 13.03
C ALA A 93 3.93 9.98 14.44
N LEU A 94 5.15 9.98 14.99
CA LEU A 94 5.43 10.55 16.31
C LEU A 94 5.10 12.03 16.41
N HIS A 95 5.13 12.78 15.31
CA HIS A 95 4.72 14.18 15.33
C HIS A 95 3.21 14.36 15.63
N PHE A 96 2.40 13.31 15.42
CA PHE A 96 1.00 13.25 15.81
C PHE A 96 0.78 12.58 17.17
N TYR A 97 1.84 12.32 17.95
CA TYR A 97 1.72 11.58 19.21
C TYR A 97 0.70 12.21 20.18
N ASN A 98 0.65 13.55 20.24
CA ASN A 98 -0.29 14.29 21.08
C ASN A 98 -1.75 14.21 20.60
N GLU A 99 -1.99 13.74 19.36
CA GLU A 99 -3.31 13.57 18.77
C GLU A 99 -3.83 12.13 18.93
N LEU A 100 -2.98 11.20 19.39
CA LEU A 100 -3.37 9.82 19.64
C LEU A 100 -4.30 9.75 20.86
N ARG A 101 -5.56 9.40 20.62
CA ARG A 101 -6.52 9.06 21.67
C ARG A 101 -6.43 7.56 21.96
N PHE A 102 -5.79 7.20 23.06
CA PHE A 102 -5.88 5.84 23.59
C PHE A 102 -7.17 5.73 24.40
N ASN A 103 -8.06 4.83 24.00
CA ASN A 103 -9.24 4.42 24.77
C ASN A 103 -8.89 3.28 25.71
#